data_AF-A0A960N1G5-F1
#
_entry.id   AF-A0A960N1G5-F1
#
_cell.length_a   1.000
_cell.length_b   1.000
_cell.length_c   1.000
_cell.angle_alpha   90.00
_cell.angle_beta   90.00
_cell.angle_gamma   90.00
#
_symmetry.space_group_name_H-M   'P 1'
#
loop_
_entity.id
_entity.type
_entity.pdbx_description
1 polymer ?
#
loop_
_entity_poly.entity_id
_entity_poly.type
_entity_poly.pdbx_seq_one_letter_code
_entity_poly.pdbx_strand_id
1 'polypeptide(L)'
;KLFASKNCVACHQPAPSGIADPTKAAKPLAELKADPAARSGCLSEKPVGGGVPAFFLDEVQKKAIEAALARLDQFTPLERDGRIDWTMTTLNCYACHERGGKGAPETAREPYFAVNDVGALAIGRWGNIPPPLDKVGRKLTDAWFDRILFGHGGDGEVRQYMEARMPIFREDDVRPLIAEIKEADVRVPPIEIDVSGLPKHQRAPFGRDLMGIKGVGCVNCHGLKGQRALGAQVIDLTHTVERLQPAYFKELLLDPQATQTGTMMPPLFAGRKKADQEIEQIWTYLKEIDQNRLPDGLLRTDDFELKPEKAGKPIVFRTFLTGAGTEAIAVGFIEGVNAAFDSRECRWRIAWRGRFLDAMSTWDDRFCTPAEPLGEGVTDLSTAFPGPATEAEFLGFRLDEKGVPTFLYEAGGQSFEDRVEPDGTGTGLVRRLKTGKEESTQSFQLP
;
A
#
# COMPACT_ATOMS: atom_id res chain seq x y z
N LYS A 1 13.23 46.23 9.54
CA LYS A 1 13.94 47.45 9.03
C LYS A 1 14.17 47.39 7.52
N LEU A 2 14.90 46.40 6.97
CA LEU A 2 15.11 46.29 5.51
C LEU A 2 13.82 46.15 4.68
N PHE A 3 12.85 45.36 5.16
CA PHE A 3 11.55 45.16 4.52
C PHE A 3 10.77 46.49 4.30
N ALA A 4 10.79 47.36 5.31
CA ALA A 4 10.19 48.70 5.21
C ALA A 4 11.06 49.65 4.37
N SER A 5 12.39 49.69 4.59
CA SER A 5 13.28 50.60 3.88
C SER A 5 13.42 50.28 2.38
N LYS A 6 13.11 49.04 1.97
CA LYS A 6 13.03 48.60 0.57
C LYS A 6 11.59 48.62 0.04
N ASN A 7 10.64 49.14 0.82
CA ASN A 7 9.24 49.33 0.45
C ASN A 7 8.50 48.03 0.08
N CYS A 8 8.91 46.88 0.62
CA CYS A 8 8.23 45.59 0.40
C CYS A 8 6.80 45.60 0.96
N VAL A 9 6.55 46.42 1.98
CA VAL A 9 5.23 46.73 2.56
C VAL A 9 4.21 47.29 1.57
N ALA A 10 4.64 47.74 0.38
CA ALA A 10 3.73 48.24 -0.65
C ALA A 10 2.94 47.15 -1.36
N CYS A 11 3.44 45.90 -1.33
CA CYS A 11 2.82 44.75 -1.98
C CYS A 11 2.62 43.54 -1.04
N HIS A 12 3.32 43.50 0.09
CA HIS A 12 3.26 42.38 1.04
C HIS A 12 2.80 42.86 2.42
N GLN A 13 1.81 42.20 3.00
CA GLN A 13 1.42 42.42 4.39
C GLN A 13 2.36 41.65 5.32
N PRO A 14 3.09 42.34 6.23
CA PRO A 14 3.92 41.65 7.22
C PRO A 14 3.05 41.09 8.36
N ALA A 15 3.32 39.85 8.77
CA ALA A 15 2.87 39.29 10.05
C ALA A 15 4.06 39.39 11.02
N PRO A 16 4.24 40.48 11.81
CA PRO A 16 3.27 41.09 12.72
C PRO A 16 3.20 42.65 12.67
N SER A 17 2.32 43.22 13.50
CA SER A 17 2.08 44.67 13.67
C SER A 17 3.32 45.42 14.19
N GLY A 18 3.64 46.56 13.55
CA GLY A 18 4.76 47.43 13.92
C GLY A 18 5.69 47.85 12.77
N ILE A 19 5.40 47.41 11.53
CA ILE A 19 6.11 47.88 10.33
C ILE A 19 5.33 49.08 9.75
N ALA A 20 6.04 50.19 9.53
CA ALA A 20 5.48 51.41 8.98
C ALA A 20 4.81 51.20 7.60
N ASP A 21 3.78 52.01 7.34
CA ASP A 21 3.05 52.03 6.07
C ASP A 21 3.98 52.24 4.86
N PRO A 22 3.59 51.74 3.67
CA PRO A 22 4.39 51.90 2.46
C PRO A 22 4.68 53.36 2.15
N THR A 23 5.97 53.65 1.95
CA THR A 23 6.47 54.99 1.60
C THR A 23 6.12 55.39 0.17
N LYS A 24 5.81 54.43 -0.71
CA LYS A 24 5.34 54.62 -2.09
C LYS A 24 4.39 53.48 -2.48
N ALA A 25 3.24 53.79 -3.06
CA ALA A 25 2.36 52.79 -3.65
C ALA A 25 2.95 52.25 -4.98
N ALA A 26 2.74 50.97 -5.25
CA ALA A 26 3.07 50.39 -6.54
C ALA A 26 2.12 50.94 -7.62
N LYS A 27 2.64 51.21 -8.83
CA LYS A 27 1.79 51.58 -9.96
C LYS A 27 0.96 50.37 -10.41
N PRO A 28 -0.32 50.53 -10.77
CA PRO A 28 -1.11 49.46 -11.36
C PRO A 28 -0.43 48.90 -12.62
N LEU A 29 -0.55 47.58 -12.84
CA LEU A 29 0.05 46.90 -14.00
C LEU A 29 -0.37 47.56 -15.32
N ALA A 30 -1.64 47.94 -15.45
CA ALA A 30 -2.19 48.62 -16.62
C ALA A 30 -1.59 50.00 -16.91
N GLU A 31 -0.94 50.63 -15.92
CA GLU A 31 -0.27 51.93 -16.07
C GLU A 31 1.24 51.80 -16.30
N LEU A 32 1.79 50.58 -16.24
CA LEU A 32 3.19 50.33 -16.52
C LEU A 32 3.45 50.49 -18.01
N LYS A 33 4.37 51.39 -18.35
CA LYS A 33 4.87 51.58 -19.71
C LYS A 33 6.28 51.01 -19.80
N ALA A 34 6.49 50.11 -20.74
CA ALA A 34 7.82 49.76 -21.18
C ALA A 34 8.40 50.96 -21.95
N ASP A 35 9.56 51.45 -21.54
CA ASP A 35 10.35 52.39 -22.32
C ASP A 35 11.69 51.71 -22.64
N PRO A 36 11.84 51.13 -23.85
CA PRO A 36 13.06 50.44 -24.27
C PRO A 36 14.29 51.36 -24.31
N ALA A 37 14.08 52.69 -24.37
CA ALA A 37 15.15 53.69 -24.39
C ALA A 37 15.50 54.20 -22.98
N ALA A 38 14.60 54.03 -22.00
CA ALA A 38 14.84 54.45 -20.64
C ALA A 38 15.83 53.51 -19.94
N ARG A 39 17.01 54.03 -19.61
CA ARG A 39 17.98 53.39 -18.70
C ARG A 39 17.51 53.41 -17.23
N SER A 40 16.20 53.32 -16.98
CA SER A 40 15.59 53.47 -15.66
C SER A 40 14.45 52.47 -15.45
N GLY A 41 14.19 52.09 -14.20
CA GLY A 41 13.14 51.12 -13.85
C GLY A 41 13.61 49.66 -13.87
N CYS A 42 12.67 48.73 -13.67
CA CYS A 42 12.95 47.30 -13.42
C CYS A 42 13.55 46.55 -14.62
N LEU A 43 13.43 47.10 -15.84
CA LEU A 43 13.99 46.52 -17.07
C LEU A 43 15.36 47.09 -17.45
N SER A 44 15.87 48.07 -16.69
CA SER A 44 17.18 48.69 -16.96
C SER A 44 18.34 47.71 -16.75
N GLU A 45 19.37 47.80 -17.61
CA GLU A 45 20.59 46.97 -17.46
C GLU A 45 21.33 47.20 -16.12
N LYS A 46 21.28 48.44 -15.62
CA LYS A 46 21.88 48.85 -14.35
C LYS A 46 20.95 49.79 -13.60
N PRO A 47 20.14 49.28 -12.66
CA PRO A 47 19.28 50.12 -11.83
C PRO A 47 20.10 51.13 -11.02
N VAL A 48 19.82 52.42 -11.20
CA VAL A 48 20.56 53.51 -10.53
C VAL A 48 19.88 53.85 -9.19
N GLY A 49 20.67 54.04 -8.13
CA GLY A 49 20.21 54.69 -6.89
C GLY A 49 19.47 53.80 -5.88
N GLY A 50 19.51 52.47 -6.02
CA GLY A 50 19.10 51.51 -4.97
C GLY A 50 17.60 51.49 -4.59
N GLY A 51 16.78 52.29 -5.27
CA GLY A 51 15.32 52.38 -5.09
C GLY A 51 14.50 51.53 -6.07
N VAL A 52 15.17 50.77 -6.95
CA VAL A 52 14.55 49.86 -7.92
C VAL A 52 15.19 48.48 -7.76
N PRO A 53 14.42 47.39 -7.66
CA PRO A 53 14.98 46.04 -7.60
C PRO A 53 15.75 45.67 -8.88
N ALA A 54 16.87 44.97 -8.73
CA ALA A 54 17.65 44.42 -9.83
C ALA A 54 17.25 42.96 -10.07
N PHE A 55 16.55 42.68 -11.17
CA PHE A 55 16.05 41.34 -11.51
C PHE A 55 16.98 40.52 -12.41
N PHE A 56 18.09 41.10 -12.89
CA PHE A 56 19.08 40.45 -13.77
C PHE A 56 18.44 39.72 -14.98
N LEU A 57 17.46 40.37 -15.61
CA LEU A 57 16.74 39.81 -16.76
C LEU A 57 17.63 39.80 -18.00
N ASP A 58 17.55 38.72 -18.78
CA ASP A 58 18.17 38.66 -20.11
C ASP A 58 17.37 39.44 -21.16
N GLU A 59 17.94 39.60 -22.36
CA GLU A 59 17.31 40.36 -23.44
C GLU A 59 16.02 39.72 -23.98
N VAL A 60 15.89 38.39 -23.89
CA VAL A 60 14.67 37.69 -24.32
C VAL A 60 13.54 37.98 -23.33
N GLN A 61 13.83 37.88 -22.04
CA GLN A 61 12.90 38.19 -20.96
C GLN A 61 12.44 39.64 -20.99
N LYS A 62 13.36 40.59 -21.19
CA LYS A 62 13.00 42.01 -21.32
C LYS A 62 12.03 42.22 -22.49
N LYS A 63 12.38 41.76 -23.69
CA LYS A 63 11.51 41.88 -24.87
C LYS A 63 10.14 41.22 -24.67
N ALA A 64 10.09 40.07 -24.00
CA ALA A 64 8.85 39.39 -23.68
C ALA A 64 7.96 40.23 -22.73
N ILE A 65 8.54 40.83 -21.69
CA ILE A 65 7.81 41.70 -20.76
C ILE A 65 7.33 42.96 -21.49
N GLU A 66 8.16 43.60 -22.31
CA GLU A 66 7.77 44.78 -23.09
C GLU A 66 6.60 44.46 -24.03
N ALA A 67 6.67 43.34 -24.74
CA ALA A 67 5.60 42.88 -25.62
C ALA A 67 4.31 42.55 -24.86
N ALA A 68 4.43 41.98 -23.65
CA ALA A 68 3.27 41.71 -22.79
C ALA A 68 2.62 43.00 -22.29
N LEU A 69 3.41 43.97 -21.81
CA LEU A 69 2.93 45.28 -21.36
C LEU A 69 2.22 46.05 -22.47
N ALA A 70 2.75 46.00 -23.70
CA ALA A 70 2.17 46.67 -24.86
C ALA A 70 0.81 46.08 -25.32
N ARG A 71 0.44 44.89 -24.81
CA ARG A 71 -0.80 44.17 -25.16
C ARG A 71 -1.74 44.01 -23.98
N LEU A 72 -1.51 44.71 -22.87
CA LEU A 72 -2.32 44.59 -21.65
C LEU A 72 -3.80 44.92 -21.88
N ASP A 73 -4.09 45.88 -22.76
CA ASP A 73 -5.43 46.29 -23.15
C ASP A 73 -6.15 45.29 -24.07
N GLN A 74 -5.43 44.35 -24.66
CA GLN A 74 -5.95 43.30 -25.54
C GLN A 74 -6.34 42.02 -24.80
N PHE A 75 -6.13 41.95 -23.49
CA PHE A 75 -6.48 40.77 -22.71
C PHE A 75 -8.00 40.63 -22.56
N THR A 76 -8.51 39.52 -23.08
CA THR A 76 -9.88 39.06 -22.81
C THR A 76 -9.89 38.16 -21.58
N PRO A 77 -11.02 38.05 -20.87
CA PRO A 77 -11.20 37.02 -19.85
C PRO A 77 -10.83 35.64 -20.39
N LEU A 78 -10.09 34.87 -19.61
CA LEU A 78 -9.67 33.53 -20.00
C LEU A 78 -10.86 32.57 -19.92
N GLU A 79 -11.03 31.76 -20.96
CA GLU A 79 -11.88 30.57 -20.93
C GLU A 79 -11.32 29.53 -19.93
N ARG A 80 -12.12 28.51 -19.57
CA ARG A 80 -11.78 27.53 -18.54
C ARG A 80 -10.36 26.95 -18.70
N ASP A 81 -10.02 26.44 -19.87
CA ASP A 81 -8.71 25.81 -20.09
C ASP A 81 -7.56 26.84 -20.03
N GLY A 82 -7.84 28.10 -20.40
CA GLY A 82 -6.91 29.21 -20.21
C GLY A 82 -6.71 29.58 -18.74
N ARG A 83 -7.75 29.52 -17.91
CA ARG A 83 -7.66 29.75 -16.46
C ARG A 83 -6.88 28.64 -15.75
N ILE A 84 -7.05 27.39 -16.19
CA ILE A 84 -6.23 26.25 -15.74
C ILE A 84 -4.76 26.50 -16.08
N ASP A 85 -4.44 26.81 -17.35
CA ASP A 85 -3.06 27.07 -17.80
C ASP A 85 -2.42 28.24 -17.03
N TRP A 86 -3.18 29.32 -16.85
CA TRP A 86 -2.75 30.50 -16.09
C TRP A 86 -2.42 30.17 -14.64
N THR A 87 -3.29 29.42 -13.97
CA THR A 87 -3.10 29.05 -12.56
C THR A 87 -1.92 28.09 -12.41
N MET A 88 -1.82 27.06 -13.27
CA MET A 88 -0.69 26.13 -13.26
C MET A 88 0.65 26.82 -13.55
N THR A 89 0.65 27.82 -14.43
CA THR A 89 1.84 28.64 -14.70
C THR A 89 2.20 29.52 -13.50
N THR A 90 1.21 30.19 -12.91
CA THR A 90 1.39 31.10 -11.76
C THR A 90 1.92 30.36 -10.52
N LEU A 91 1.40 29.16 -10.28
CA LEU A 91 1.82 28.30 -9.17
C LEU A 91 3.03 27.41 -9.50
N ASN A 92 3.61 27.59 -10.69
CA ASN A 92 4.78 26.87 -11.19
C ASN A 92 4.60 25.33 -11.20
N CYS A 93 3.37 24.84 -11.37
CA CYS A 93 3.08 23.41 -11.47
C CYS A 93 3.84 22.76 -12.63
N TYR A 94 4.01 23.50 -13.73
CA TYR A 94 4.69 23.02 -14.94
C TYR A 94 6.19 22.74 -14.77
N ALA A 95 6.82 23.19 -13.68
CA ALA A 95 8.21 22.82 -13.38
C ALA A 95 8.37 21.33 -13.02
N CYS A 96 7.30 20.70 -12.53
CA CYS A 96 7.29 19.31 -12.06
C CYS A 96 6.34 18.43 -12.87
N HIS A 97 5.20 18.99 -13.28
CA HIS A 97 4.11 18.25 -13.92
C HIS A 97 3.95 18.66 -15.38
N GLU A 98 3.53 17.71 -16.20
CA GLU A 98 3.04 17.97 -17.55
C GLU A 98 1.50 18.03 -17.55
N ARG A 99 0.93 18.88 -18.40
CA ARG A 99 -0.48 18.79 -18.78
C ARG A 99 -0.67 19.28 -20.21
N GLY A 100 -1.38 18.51 -21.03
CA GLY A 100 -1.65 18.89 -22.42
C GLY A 100 -0.38 19.10 -23.26
N GLY A 101 0.70 18.37 -22.95
CA GLY A 101 2.01 18.50 -23.61
C GLY A 101 2.85 19.71 -23.17
N LYS A 102 2.40 20.48 -22.16
CA LYS A 102 3.15 21.61 -21.58
C LYS A 102 3.70 21.24 -20.20
N GLY A 103 4.95 21.58 -19.93
CA GLY A 103 5.62 21.41 -18.64
C GLY A 103 6.54 20.19 -18.58
N ALA A 104 6.53 19.51 -17.44
CA ALA A 104 7.51 18.52 -16.99
C ALA A 104 8.93 19.08 -16.74
N PRO A 105 9.75 18.39 -15.93
CA PRO A 105 11.09 18.83 -15.64
C PRO A 105 11.97 18.93 -16.89
N GLU A 106 12.72 20.02 -16.99
CA GLU A 106 13.75 20.17 -18.01
C GLU A 106 14.80 19.06 -17.88
N THR A 107 15.35 18.58 -19.01
CA THR A 107 16.37 17.51 -19.02
C THR A 107 17.56 17.82 -18.11
N ALA A 108 17.98 19.09 -18.02
CA ALA A 108 19.08 19.51 -17.15
C ALA A 108 18.74 19.40 -15.65
N ARG A 109 17.46 19.36 -15.28
CA ARG A 109 16.98 19.26 -13.90
C ARG A 109 16.51 17.87 -13.51
N GLU A 110 16.26 16.97 -14.45
CA GLU A 110 15.86 15.58 -14.18
C GLU A 110 16.80 14.84 -13.20
N PRO A 111 18.13 15.03 -13.20
CA PRO A 111 19.01 14.37 -12.23
C PRO A 111 18.74 14.71 -10.76
N TYR A 112 18.03 15.82 -10.48
CA TYR A 112 17.64 16.21 -9.12
C TYR A 112 16.33 15.55 -8.65
N PHE A 113 15.60 14.88 -9.55
CA PHE A 113 14.45 14.06 -9.20
C PHE A 113 14.96 12.66 -8.82
N ALA A 114 15.39 12.50 -7.57
CA ALA A 114 15.97 11.28 -7.05
C ALA A 114 14.90 10.29 -6.53
N VAL A 115 15.30 9.02 -6.46
CA VAL A 115 14.54 7.94 -5.84
C VAL A 115 15.41 7.17 -4.86
N ASN A 116 14.82 6.71 -3.76
CA ASN A 116 15.52 5.95 -2.72
C ASN A 116 15.47 4.42 -2.93
N ASP A 117 14.86 3.96 -4.03
CA ASP A 117 14.69 2.54 -4.35
C ASP A 117 15.21 2.22 -5.77
N VAL A 118 16.10 1.24 -5.87
CA VAL A 118 16.70 0.82 -7.15
C VAL A 118 15.65 0.23 -8.10
N GLY A 119 14.60 -0.41 -7.58
CA GLY A 119 13.47 -0.90 -8.37
C GLY A 119 12.67 0.23 -9.03
N ALA A 120 12.64 1.42 -8.43
CA ALA A 120 12.02 2.60 -9.03
C ALA A 120 12.87 3.17 -10.19
N LEU A 121 14.20 2.96 -10.19
CA LEU A 121 15.04 3.31 -11.34
C LEU A 121 14.71 2.44 -12.57
N ALA A 122 14.33 1.18 -12.35
CA ALA A 122 14.04 0.23 -13.42
C ALA A 122 12.79 0.61 -14.25
N ILE A 123 11.91 1.46 -13.72
CA ILE A 123 10.71 1.96 -14.42
C ILE A 123 10.94 3.33 -15.09
N GLY A 124 12.19 3.83 -15.10
CA GLY A 124 12.59 5.05 -15.81
C GLY A 124 11.86 6.30 -15.32
N ARG A 125 11.45 7.18 -16.25
CA ARG A 125 10.78 8.46 -15.93
C ARG A 125 9.51 8.30 -15.09
N TRP A 126 8.86 7.13 -15.10
CA TRP A 126 7.70 6.86 -14.26
C TRP A 126 8.03 6.73 -12.77
N GLY A 127 9.27 6.37 -12.44
CA GLY A 127 9.73 6.20 -11.06
C GLY A 127 10.21 7.50 -10.45
N ASN A 128 10.81 8.41 -11.22
CA ASN A 128 11.43 9.59 -10.65
C ASN A 128 10.72 10.92 -10.99
N ILE A 129 9.98 10.99 -12.11
CA ILE A 129 9.28 12.23 -12.50
C ILE A 129 7.84 12.23 -11.95
N PRO A 130 7.37 13.36 -11.38
CA PRO A 130 5.97 13.53 -10.98
C PRO A 130 5.02 13.25 -12.16
N PRO A 131 3.85 12.66 -11.89
CA PRO A 131 2.96 12.20 -12.96
C PRO A 131 2.40 13.37 -13.77
N PRO A 132 2.06 13.16 -15.06
CA PRO A 132 1.25 14.13 -15.80
C PRO A 132 -0.10 14.32 -15.11
N LEU A 133 -0.64 15.54 -15.24
CA LEU A 133 -1.91 15.97 -14.67
C LEU A 133 -3.07 15.88 -15.66
N ASP A 134 -2.85 15.27 -16.82
CA ASP A 134 -3.94 14.92 -17.73
C ASP A 134 -4.92 13.96 -17.05
N LYS A 135 -6.22 14.28 -17.18
CA LYS A 135 -7.33 13.48 -16.64
C LYS A 135 -7.36 13.44 -15.11
N VAL A 136 -6.54 14.24 -14.41
CA VAL A 136 -6.44 14.23 -12.96
C VAL A 136 -7.77 14.58 -12.29
N GLY A 137 -8.57 15.45 -12.93
CA GLY A 137 -9.88 15.87 -12.44
C GLY A 137 -10.89 14.73 -12.33
N ARG A 138 -10.92 13.83 -13.32
CA ARG A 138 -11.75 12.61 -13.24
C ARG A 138 -11.07 11.44 -12.54
N LYS A 139 -9.76 11.54 -12.27
CA LYS A 139 -8.95 10.49 -11.65
C LYS A 139 -9.05 10.50 -10.14
N LEU A 140 -8.86 11.65 -9.50
CA LEU A 140 -8.71 11.75 -8.06
C LEU A 140 -10.03 12.06 -7.34
N THR A 141 -10.15 11.62 -6.10
CA THR A 141 -11.22 12.05 -5.19
C THR A 141 -10.96 13.46 -4.65
N ASP A 142 -12.01 14.14 -4.16
CA ASP A 142 -11.85 15.43 -3.45
C ASP A 142 -10.92 15.29 -2.25
N ALA A 143 -11.13 14.25 -1.45
CA ALA A 143 -10.28 13.96 -0.29
C ALA A 143 -8.81 13.80 -0.68
N TRP A 144 -8.53 13.19 -1.84
CA TRP A 144 -7.15 13.03 -2.29
C TRP A 144 -6.54 14.32 -2.83
N PHE A 145 -7.32 15.19 -3.48
CA PHE A 145 -6.86 16.54 -3.83
C PHE A 145 -6.49 17.33 -2.58
N ASP A 146 -7.34 17.31 -1.55
CA ASP A 146 -7.08 18.02 -0.30
C ASP A 146 -5.81 17.52 0.39
N ARG A 147 -5.59 16.20 0.34
CA ARG A 147 -4.39 15.58 0.92
C ARG A 147 -3.11 16.02 0.21
N ILE A 148 -3.08 15.98 -1.12
CA ILE A 148 -1.84 16.29 -1.88
C ILE A 148 -1.57 17.79 -2.05
N LEU A 149 -2.61 18.64 -2.06
CA LEU A 149 -2.47 20.08 -2.29
C LEU A 149 -2.41 20.89 -0.99
N PHE A 150 -3.10 20.45 0.06
CA PHE A 150 -3.22 21.18 1.32
C PHE A 150 -2.58 20.45 2.52
N GLY A 151 -2.16 19.19 2.34
CA GLY A 151 -1.54 18.39 3.40
C GLY A 151 -2.55 17.86 4.43
N HIS A 152 -3.85 17.92 4.12
CA HIS A 152 -4.90 17.43 5.00
C HIS A 152 -4.89 15.89 5.07
N GLY A 153 -4.77 15.31 6.27
CA GLY A 153 -4.84 13.85 6.44
C GLY A 153 -3.55 13.10 6.09
N GLY A 154 -2.40 13.79 6.04
CA GLY A 154 -1.07 13.20 5.83
C GLY A 154 -0.49 13.51 4.44
N ASP A 155 0.63 12.87 4.12
CA ASP A 155 1.45 13.14 2.93
C ASP A 155 0.88 12.64 1.59
N GLY A 156 -0.09 11.72 1.61
CA GLY A 156 -0.69 11.15 0.39
C GLY A 156 0.31 10.31 -0.41
N GLU A 157 1.32 9.77 0.27
CA GLU A 157 2.45 9.10 -0.37
C GLU A 157 2.10 7.67 -0.79
N VAL A 158 1.82 7.53 -2.08
CA VAL A 158 1.61 6.23 -2.74
C VAL A 158 2.84 5.77 -3.54
N ARG A 159 3.85 6.63 -3.65
CA ARG A 159 5.15 6.36 -4.26
C ARG A 159 6.26 6.69 -3.25
N GLN A 160 6.38 5.85 -2.23
CA GLN A 160 7.29 6.05 -1.10
C GLN A 160 8.77 6.16 -1.50
N TYR A 161 9.11 5.71 -2.71
CA TYR A 161 10.45 5.82 -3.26
C TYR A 161 10.82 7.19 -3.82
N MET A 162 9.86 8.09 -4.06
CA MET A 162 10.15 9.40 -4.65
C MET A 162 10.62 10.40 -3.59
N GLU A 163 11.78 11.02 -3.82
CA GLU A 163 12.30 12.08 -2.94
C GLU A 163 11.69 13.45 -3.24
N ALA A 164 11.28 13.68 -4.49
CA ALA A 164 10.59 14.90 -4.88
C ALA A 164 9.22 14.97 -4.20
N ARG A 165 8.98 16.04 -3.43
CA ARG A 165 7.72 16.27 -2.69
C ARG A 165 6.86 17.34 -3.37
N MET A 166 5.55 17.12 -3.36
CA MET A 166 4.58 18.11 -3.81
C MET A 166 4.53 19.28 -2.82
N PRO A 167 4.62 20.55 -3.27
CA PRO A 167 4.43 21.70 -2.40
C PRO A 167 3.02 21.77 -1.83
N ILE A 168 2.89 22.32 -0.62
CA ILE A 168 1.59 22.66 -0.03
C ILE A 168 1.20 24.08 -0.45
N PHE A 169 -0.03 24.24 -0.92
CA PHE A 169 -0.57 25.50 -1.40
C PHE A 169 -1.64 26.04 -0.45
N ARG A 170 -1.91 27.33 -0.55
CA ARG A 170 -3.03 27.96 0.15
C ARG A 170 -4.33 27.56 -0.54
N GLU A 171 -5.31 27.11 0.24
CA GLU A 171 -6.57 26.56 -0.29
C GLU A 171 -7.29 27.52 -1.25
N ASP A 172 -7.44 28.78 -0.86
CA ASP A 172 -8.11 29.81 -1.68
C ASP A 172 -7.48 29.99 -3.06
N ASP A 173 -6.17 29.75 -3.21
CA ASP A 173 -5.46 29.94 -4.48
C ASP A 173 -5.66 28.77 -5.45
N VAL A 174 -5.99 27.57 -4.94
CA VAL A 174 -6.00 26.33 -5.74
C VAL A 174 -7.37 25.69 -5.84
N ARG A 175 -8.30 25.99 -4.93
CA ARG A 175 -9.64 25.39 -4.95
C ARG A 175 -10.41 25.64 -6.27
N PRO A 176 -10.35 26.83 -6.90
CA PRO A 176 -10.94 27.03 -8.22
C PRO A 176 -10.32 26.11 -9.29
N LEU A 177 -9.00 25.90 -9.26
CA LEU A 177 -8.29 25.02 -10.20
C LEU A 177 -8.82 23.58 -10.14
N ILE A 178 -9.09 23.06 -8.94
CA ILE A 178 -9.63 21.69 -8.76
C ILE A 178 -10.99 21.57 -9.48
N ALA A 179 -11.88 22.54 -9.29
CA ALA A 179 -13.20 22.54 -9.94
C ALA A 179 -13.09 22.62 -11.47
N GLU A 180 -12.22 23.49 -11.99
CA GLU A 180 -12.02 23.67 -13.42
C GLU A 180 -11.41 22.43 -14.07
N ILE A 181 -10.39 21.81 -13.44
CA ILE A 181 -9.78 20.58 -13.94
C ILE A 181 -10.77 19.43 -13.93
N LYS A 182 -11.62 19.32 -12.90
CA LYS A 182 -12.69 18.31 -12.85
C LYS A 182 -13.67 18.43 -14.00
N GLU A 183 -14.08 19.66 -14.31
CA GLU A 183 -14.96 19.94 -15.44
C GLU A 183 -14.27 19.67 -16.79
N ALA A 184 -13.00 20.05 -16.92
CA ALA A 184 -12.21 19.83 -18.12
C ALA A 184 -11.96 18.34 -18.42
N ASP A 185 -11.81 17.53 -17.37
CA ASP A 185 -11.44 16.13 -17.48
C ASP A 185 -12.64 15.18 -17.52
N VAL A 186 -13.88 15.67 -17.58
CA VAL A 186 -15.07 14.80 -17.68
C VAL A 186 -14.94 13.84 -18.87
N ARG A 187 -15.16 12.55 -18.61
CA ARG A 187 -15.14 11.50 -19.65
C ARG A 187 -16.49 11.47 -20.36
N VAL A 188 -16.46 11.54 -21.69
CA VAL A 188 -17.63 11.32 -22.55
C VAL A 188 -17.29 10.24 -23.59
N PRO A 189 -18.05 9.12 -23.66
CA PRO A 189 -19.14 8.72 -22.76
C PRO A 189 -18.63 8.32 -21.35
N PRO A 190 -19.49 8.35 -20.32
CA PRO A 190 -19.11 7.95 -18.97
C PRO A 190 -18.79 6.45 -18.88
N ILE A 191 -17.96 6.08 -17.89
CA ILE A 191 -17.74 4.69 -17.50
C ILE A 191 -18.57 4.39 -16.27
N GLU A 192 -19.35 3.31 -16.34
CA GLU A 192 -20.12 2.80 -15.23
C GLU A 192 -19.36 1.64 -14.56
N ILE A 193 -19.38 1.63 -13.23
CA ILE A 193 -18.81 0.57 -12.40
C ILE A 193 -19.76 0.37 -11.22
N ASP A 194 -20.10 -0.88 -10.91
CA ASP A 194 -20.87 -1.19 -9.72
C ASP A 194 -19.95 -1.29 -8.49
N VAL A 195 -20.13 -0.38 -7.53
CA VAL A 195 -19.38 -0.33 -6.27
C VAL A 195 -20.23 -0.74 -5.05
N SER A 196 -21.45 -1.22 -5.31
CA SER A 196 -22.41 -1.55 -4.26
C SER A 196 -22.03 -2.80 -3.48
N GLY A 197 -21.34 -3.76 -4.11
CA GLY A 197 -21.05 -5.07 -3.51
C GLY A 197 -22.29 -5.95 -3.35
N LEU A 198 -23.46 -5.51 -3.83
CA LEU A 198 -24.74 -6.21 -3.69
C LEU A 198 -24.86 -7.45 -4.59
N PRO A 199 -24.28 -7.49 -5.80
CA PRO A 199 -24.21 -8.73 -6.55
C PRO A 199 -23.37 -9.75 -5.78
N LYS A 200 -23.96 -10.91 -5.45
CA LYS A 200 -23.32 -11.98 -4.65
C LYS A 200 -21.95 -12.46 -5.16
N HIS A 201 -21.58 -12.08 -6.39
CA HIS A 201 -20.31 -12.39 -7.04
C HIS A 201 -19.22 -11.31 -6.86
N GLN A 202 -19.53 -10.12 -6.34
CA GLN A 202 -18.56 -9.09 -5.93
C GLN A 202 -18.14 -9.37 -4.48
N ARG A 203 -17.38 -10.45 -4.26
CA ARG A 203 -16.83 -10.76 -2.93
C ARG A 203 -15.34 -10.45 -2.93
N ALA A 204 -14.87 -9.82 -1.87
CA ALA A 204 -13.47 -9.48 -1.68
C ALA A 204 -12.48 -10.64 -1.92
N PRO A 205 -12.77 -11.91 -1.56
CA PRO A 205 -11.88 -13.03 -1.89
C PRO A 205 -11.61 -13.20 -3.40
N PHE A 206 -12.58 -12.94 -4.28
CA PHE A 206 -12.34 -13.05 -5.73
C PHE A 206 -11.39 -11.95 -6.22
N GLY A 207 -11.55 -10.72 -5.72
CA GLY A 207 -10.64 -9.63 -6.02
C GLY A 207 -9.23 -9.89 -5.49
N ARG A 208 -9.12 -10.44 -4.27
CA ARG A 208 -7.87 -10.88 -3.67
C ARG A 208 -7.16 -11.91 -4.55
N ASP A 209 -7.86 -12.96 -4.95
CA ASP A 209 -7.28 -14.05 -5.74
C ASP A 209 -6.83 -13.55 -7.13
N LEU A 210 -7.59 -12.63 -7.73
CA LEU A 210 -7.21 -11.95 -8.96
C LEU A 210 -5.92 -11.12 -8.79
N MET A 211 -5.76 -10.39 -7.69
CA MET A 211 -4.56 -9.59 -7.47
C MET A 211 -3.29 -10.42 -7.23
N GLY A 212 -3.42 -11.63 -6.70
CA GLY A 212 -2.31 -12.51 -6.35
C GLY A 212 -1.55 -13.09 -7.55
N ILE A 213 -0.47 -13.80 -7.26
CA ILE A 213 0.44 -14.39 -8.27
C ILE A 213 -0.22 -15.39 -9.22
N LYS A 214 -1.34 -16.02 -8.80
CA LYS A 214 -2.11 -16.97 -9.62
C LYS A 214 -3.18 -16.29 -10.48
N GLY A 215 -3.45 -15.01 -10.27
CA GLY A 215 -4.45 -14.22 -10.97
C GLY A 215 -3.86 -13.36 -12.09
N VAL A 216 -4.25 -12.09 -12.13
CA VAL A 216 -3.66 -11.08 -13.03
C VAL A 216 -2.31 -10.55 -12.53
N GLY A 217 -1.88 -10.92 -11.31
CA GLY A 217 -0.52 -10.68 -10.84
C GLY A 217 -0.21 -9.22 -10.50
N CYS A 218 -1.19 -8.46 -9.99
CA CYS A 218 -1.00 -7.07 -9.56
C CYS A 218 0.20 -6.93 -8.58
N VAL A 219 0.35 -7.90 -7.68
CA VAL A 219 1.39 -7.93 -6.65
C VAL A 219 2.83 -8.04 -7.19
N ASN A 220 2.99 -8.36 -8.48
CA ASN A 220 4.31 -8.36 -9.11
C ASN A 220 4.90 -6.96 -9.24
N CYS A 221 4.05 -5.93 -9.32
CA CYS A 221 4.48 -4.54 -9.47
C CYS A 221 3.96 -3.63 -8.35
N HIS A 222 2.85 -3.99 -7.71
CA HIS A 222 2.20 -3.15 -6.72
C HIS A 222 2.36 -3.68 -5.29
N GLY A 223 2.77 -2.80 -4.37
CA GLY A 223 2.74 -3.05 -2.94
C GLY A 223 1.34 -2.93 -2.34
N LEU A 224 1.17 -3.48 -1.14
CA LEU A 224 -0.10 -3.45 -0.42
C LEU A 224 0.08 -3.58 1.10
N LYS A 225 -0.61 -2.75 1.87
CA LYS A 225 -0.53 -2.62 3.35
C LYS A 225 0.92 -2.55 3.86
N GLY A 226 1.76 -1.77 3.19
CA GLY A 226 3.18 -1.64 3.52
C GLY A 226 4.04 -2.85 3.13
N GLN A 227 3.48 -3.90 2.52
CA GLN A 227 4.26 -4.95 1.89
C GLN A 227 4.71 -4.49 0.51
N ARG A 228 5.99 -4.69 0.23
CA ARG A 228 6.60 -4.36 -1.06
C ARG A 228 6.10 -5.31 -2.15
N ALA A 229 6.04 -4.82 -3.38
CA ALA A 229 5.77 -5.66 -4.54
C ALA A 229 6.83 -6.76 -4.69
N LEU A 230 6.48 -7.87 -5.34
CA LEU A 230 7.41 -8.98 -5.60
C LEU A 230 8.53 -8.62 -6.59
N GLY A 231 8.25 -7.70 -7.51
CA GLY A 231 9.16 -7.27 -8.55
C GLY A 231 9.36 -5.75 -8.55
N ALA A 232 8.99 -5.11 -9.66
CA ALA A 232 9.12 -3.67 -9.82
C ALA A 232 8.35 -2.95 -8.71
N GLN A 233 8.95 -1.91 -8.11
CA GLN A 233 8.26 -1.12 -7.09
C GLN A 233 7.54 0.04 -7.78
N VAL A 234 6.26 -0.14 -8.10
CA VAL A 234 5.40 0.94 -8.59
C VAL A 234 4.55 1.50 -7.44
N ILE A 235 3.36 2.02 -7.75
CA ILE A 235 2.46 2.61 -6.77
C ILE A 235 1.91 1.55 -5.79
N ASP A 236 1.87 1.89 -4.50
CA ASP A 236 1.17 1.10 -3.49
C ASP A 236 -0.35 1.22 -3.67
N LEU A 237 -1.05 0.07 -3.70
CA LEU A 237 -2.49 0.03 -3.99
C LEU A 237 -3.37 0.20 -2.74
N THR A 238 -2.81 0.31 -1.54
CA THR A 238 -3.57 0.38 -0.27
C THR A 238 -4.60 1.49 -0.28
N HIS A 239 -4.22 2.67 -0.76
CA HIS A 239 -5.07 3.84 -0.77
C HIS A 239 -5.88 3.99 -2.07
N THR A 240 -5.95 2.96 -2.92
CA THR A 240 -6.61 3.05 -4.23
C THR A 240 -8.02 3.59 -4.16
N VAL A 241 -8.84 3.10 -3.23
CA VAL A 241 -10.25 3.48 -3.10
C VAL A 241 -10.44 4.88 -2.51
N GLU A 242 -9.53 5.31 -1.64
CA GLU A 242 -9.51 6.68 -1.12
C GLU A 242 -9.04 7.67 -2.19
N ARG A 243 -8.13 7.22 -3.07
CA ARG A 243 -7.42 8.04 -4.04
C ARG A 243 -8.14 8.21 -5.35
N LEU A 244 -8.65 7.11 -5.92
CA LEU A 244 -9.16 7.07 -7.29
C LEU A 244 -10.68 7.13 -7.33
N GLN A 245 -11.21 7.83 -8.33
CA GLN A 245 -12.61 7.68 -8.71
C GLN A 245 -12.85 6.26 -9.25
N PRO A 246 -13.93 5.57 -8.87
CA PRO A 246 -14.21 4.20 -9.32
C PRO A 246 -14.23 4.07 -10.85
N ALA A 247 -14.87 5.02 -11.53
CA ALA A 247 -14.97 5.04 -12.99
C ALA A 247 -13.59 5.14 -13.67
N TYR A 248 -12.69 5.96 -13.11
CA TYR A 248 -11.32 6.06 -13.61
C TYR A 248 -10.53 4.79 -13.32
N PHE A 249 -10.72 4.15 -12.16
CA PHE A 249 -10.08 2.87 -11.87
C PHE A 249 -10.45 1.81 -12.92
N LYS A 250 -11.73 1.69 -13.25
CA LYS A 250 -12.19 0.80 -14.32
C LYS A 250 -11.63 1.19 -15.69
N GLU A 251 -11.66 2.47 -16.04
CA GLU A 251 -11.06 2.97 -17.29
C GLU A 251 -9.58 2.60 -17.40
N LEU A 252 -8.81 2.79 -16.33
CA LEU A 252 -7.39 2.47 -16.25
C LEU A 252 -7.12 0.98 -16.45
N LEU A 253 -7.92 0.11 -15.81
CA LEU A 253 -7.72 -1.34 -15.93
C LEU A 253 -8.13 -1.88 -17.31
N LEU A 254 -9.17 -1.31 -17.93
CA LEU A 254 -9.60 -1.69 -19.27
C LEU A 254 -8.58 -1.30 -20.34
N ASP A 255 -8.02 -0.09 -20.26
CA ASP A 255 -6.99 0.39 -21.19
C ASP A 255 -5.98 1.32 -20.50
N PRO A 256 -4.87 0.76 -19.98
CA PRO A 256 -3.84 1.54 -19.32
C PRO A 256 -3.16 2.55 -20.25
N GLN A 257 -2.97 2.24 -21.54
CA GLN A 257 -2.29 3.13 -22.47
C GLN A 257 -3.16 4.32 -22.88
N ALA A 258 -4.48 4.11 -23.02
CA ALA A 258 -5.43 5.18 -23.29
C ALA A 258 -5.58 6.14 -22.11
N THR A 259 -5.39 5.67 -20.86
CA THR A 259 -5.46 6.54 -19.67
C THR A 259 -4.12 7.18 -19.33
N GLN A 260 -3.04 6.41 -19.40
CA GLN A 260 -1.68 6.78 -19.00
C GLN A 260 -0.70 6.36 -20.10
N THR A 261 -0.55 7.21 -21.11
CA THR A 261 0.29 6.92 -22.28
C THR A 261 1.74 6.67 -21.88
N GLY A 262 2.31 5.56 -22.33
CA GLY A 262 3.68 5.15 -22.02
C GLY A 262 3.83 4.44 -20.67
N THR A 263 2.73 4.12 -19.98
CA THR A 263 2.77 3.35 -18.72
C THR A 263 3.37 1.96 -18.94
N MET A 264 4.05 1.44 -17.92
CA MET A 264 4.53 0.05 -17.89
C MET A 264 3.42 -0.95 -17.55
N MET A 265 2.24 -0.46 -17.15
CA MET A 265 1.11 -1.31 -16.80
C MET A 265 0.62 -2.10 -18.04
N PRO A 266 0.68 -3.45 -18.03
CA PRO A 266 0.20 -4.24 -19.15
C PRO A 266 -1.34 -4.20 -19.25
N PRO A 267 -1.92 -4.39 -20.45
CA PRO A 267 -3.37 -4.41 -20.66
C PRO A 267 -3.99 -5.73 -20.16
N LEU A 268 -3.95 -5.97 -18.85
CA LEU A 268 -4.31 -7.24 -18.21
C LEU A 268 -5.77 -7.66 -18.43
N PHE A 269 -6.67 -6.70 -18.71
CA PHE A 269 -8.09 -6.94 -18.91
C PHE A 269 -8.53 -6.95 -20.38
N ALA A 270 -7.61 -6.64 -21.31
CA ALA A 270 -7.92 -6.66 -22.73
C ALA A 270 -8.36 -8.07 -23.17
N GLY A 271 -9.54 -8.17 -23.81
CA GLY A 271 -10.08 -9.43 -24.31
C GLY A 271 -10.67 -10.38 -23.25
N ARG A 272 -10.67 -10.01 -21.96
CA ARG A 272 -11.30 -10.84 -20.92
C ARG A 272 -12.82 -10.70 -20.97
N LYS A 273 -13.52 -11.83 -21.08
CA LYS A 273 -14.99 -11.87 -21.14
C LYS A 273 -15.68 -11.33 -19.88
N LYS A 274 -15.00 -11.38 -18.74
CA LYS A 274 -15.53 -10.96 -17.43
C LYS A 274 -14.81 -9.72 -16.88
N ALA A 275 -14.19 -8.92 -17.76
CA ALA A 275 -13.38 -7.77 -17.35
C ALA A 275 -14.11 -6.85 -16.36
N ASP A 276 -15.35 -6.45 -16.69
CA ASP A 276 -16.17 -5.61 -15.81
C ASP A 276 -16.34 -6.20 -14.41
N GLN A 277 -16.76 -7.47 -14.34
CA GLN A 277 -16.99 -8.20 -13.10
C GLN A 277 -15.70 -8.33 -12.27
N GLU A 278 -14.58 -8.64 -12.92
CA GLU A 278 -13.29 -8.86 -12.26
C GLU A 278 -12.71 -7.55 -11.70
N ILE A 279 -12.86 -6.44 -12.44
CA ILE A 279 -12.49 -5.09 -11.98
C ILE A 279 -13.31 -4.71 -10.74
N GLU A 280 -14.61 -4.96 -10.75
CA GLU A 280 -15.50 -4.68 -9.60
C GLU A 280 -15.16 -5.53 -8.38
N GLN A 281 -14.76 -6.79 -8.59
CA GLN A 281 -14.25 -7.66 -7.53
C GLN A 281 -12.96 -7.11 -6.91
N ILE A 282 -12.02 -6.64 -7.73
CA ILE A 282 -10.78 -6.02 -7.25
C ILE A 282 -11.09 -4.73 -6.49
N TRP A 283 -11.98 -3.89 -7.01
CA TRP A 283 -12.42 -2.68 -6.32
C TRP A 283 -13.02 -3.00 -4.95
N THR A 284 -13.89 -4.00 -4.87
CA THR A 284 -14.51 -4.47 -3.61
C THR A 284 -13.44 -4.95 -2.63
N TYR A 285 -12.46 -5.72 -3.09
CA TYR A 285 -11.34 -6.15 -2.25
C TYR A 285 -10.53 -4.97 -1.70
N LEU A 286 -10.17 -4.01 -2.56
CA LEU A 286 -9.40 -2.83 -2.13
C LEU A 286 -10.20 -1.93 -1.18
N LYS A 287 -11.53 -1.89 -1.30
CA LYS A 287 -12.42 -1.17 -0.39
C LYS A 287 -12.47 -1.83 0.99
N GLU A 288 -12.34 -3.15 1.04
CA GLU A 288 -12.40 -3.97 2.26
C GLU A 288 -11.01 -4.48 2.67
N ILE A 289 -9.94 -3.80 2.24
CA ILE A 289 -8.55 -4.25 2.39
C ILE A 289 -8.12 -4.46 3.86
N ASP A 290 -8.72 -3.71 4.79
CA ASP A 290 -8.46 -3.86 6.22
C ASP A 290 -9.19 -5.04 6.86
N GLN A 291 -10.24 -5.53 6.20
CA GLN A 291 -11.06 -6.66 6.64
C GLN A 291 -10.66 -7.96 5.93
N ASN A 292 -9.73 -7.90 4.98
CA ASN A 292 -9.31 -9.02 4.18
C ASN A 292 -7.80 -9.25 4.26
N ARG A 293 -7.39 -10.46 3.90
CA ARG A 293 -5.98 -10.85 3.83
C ARG A 293 -5.32 -10.25 2.59
N LEU A 294 -3.99 -10.17 2.64
CA LEU A 294 -3.19 -9.84 1.46
C LEU A 294 -3.31 -10.95 0.40
N PRO A 295 -3.11 -10.64 -0.89
CA PRO A 295 -3.13 -11.64 -1.95
C PRO A 295 -1.94 -12.60 -1.85
N ASP A 296 -2.11 -13.81 -2.39
CA ASP A 296 -1.01 -14.77 -2.59
C ASP A 296 0.19 -14.07 -3.23
N GLY A 297 1.36 -14.22 -2.60
CA GLY A 297 2.60 -13.53 -2.97
C GLY A 297 3.00 -12.41 -2.01
N LEU A 298 2.04 -11.70 -1.41
CA LEU A 298 2.35 -10.68 -0.38
C LEU A 298 2.10 -11.19 1.05
N LEU A 299 1.52 -12.38 1.20
CA LEU A 299 1.42 -13.06 2.48
C LEU A 299 2.81 -13.48 2.95
N ARG A 300 3.18 -13.09 4.16
CA ARG A 300 4.38 -13.61 4.82
C ARG A 300 4.00 -14.92 5.49
N THR A 301 4.66 -16.02 5.13
CA THR A 301 4.52 -17.31 5.80
C THR A 301 4.80 -17.22 7.31
N ASP A 302 5.64 -16.27 7.73
CA ASP A 302 5.89 -15.96 9.14
C ASP A 302 4.66 -15.51 9.95
N ASP A 303 3.61 -14.98 9.29
CA ASP A 303 2.46 -14.40 9.99
C ASP A 303 1.53 -15.46 10.61
N PHE A 304 1.57 -16.69 10.09
CA PHE A 304 0.67 -17.78 10.50
C PHE A 304 1.39 -19.03 11.01
N GLU A 305 2.72 -19.08 10.88
CA GLU A 305 3.52 -20.12 11.50
C GLU A 305 3.42 -20.03 13.03
N LEU A 306 2.94 -21.11 13.63
CA LEU A 306 2.92 -21.29 15.07
C LEU A 306 4.34 -21.64 15.52
N LYS A 307 4.96 -20.75 16.29
CA LYS A 307 6.35 -20.83 16.73
C LYS A 307 6.43 -21.02 18.26
N PRO A 308 6.46 -22.26 18.78
CA PRO A 308 6.55 -22.53 20.22
C PRO A 308 7.70 -21.79 20.91
N GLU A 309 8.85 -21.70 20.24
CA GLU A 309 10.04 -20.99 20.71
C GLU A 309 9.80 -19.48 20.92
N LYS A 310 8.97 -18.87 20.06
CA LYS A 310 8.57 -17.45 20.20
C LYS A 310 7.51 -17.25 21.28
N ALA A 311 6.63 -18.24 21.46
CA ALA A 311 5.62 -18.24 22.53
C ALA A 311 6.21 -18.52 23.92
N GLY A 312 7.42 -19.08 23.99
CA GLY A 312 8.12 -19.44 25.24
C GLY A 312 7.50 -20.63 25.99
N LYS A 313 6.58 -21.36 25.36
CA LYS A 313 5.89 -22.53 25.93
C LYS A 313 5.34 -23.42 24.80
N PRO A 314 5.00 -24.70 25.08
CA PRO A 314 4.36 -25.55 24.09
C PRO A 314 3.05 -24.95 23.57
N ILE A 315 2.80 -25.15 22.28
CA ILE A 315 1.56 -24.74 21.61
C ILE A 315 0.72 -25.99 21.36
N VAL A 316 -0.53 -25.96 21.81
CA VAL A 316 -1.54 -26.99 21.49
C VAL A 316 -2.48 -26.43 20.44
N PHE A 317 -2.57 -27.09 19.29
CA PHE A 317 -3.34 -26.62 18.15
C PHE A 317 -4.24 -27.73 17.60
N ARG A 318 -5.56 -27.48 17.62
CA ARG A 318 -6.55 -28.39 17.03
C ARG A 318 -6.72 -28.06 15.55
N THR A 319 -6.55 -29.05 14.69
CA THR A 319 -6.67 -28.88 13.24
C THR A 319 -6.98 -30.21 12.55
N PHE A 320 -7.30 -30.15 11.26
CA PHE A 320 -7.16 -31.32 10.39
C PHE A 320 -5.68 -31.42 10.02
N LEU A 321 -5.08 -32.61 10.13
CA LEU A 321 -3.64 -32.78 9.94
C LEU A 321 -3.36 -34.02 9.08
N THR A 322 -2.59 -33.84 8.02
CA THR A 322 -2.09 -34.94 7.19
C THR A 322 -1.26 -35.89 8.06
N GLY A 323 -1.64 -37.18 8.09
CA GLY A 323 -1.00 -38.21 8.92
C GLY A 323 -1.64 -38.42 10.30
N ALA A 324 -2.46 -37.48 10.81
CA ALA A 324 -3.13 -37.62 12.11
C ALA A 324 -4.67 -37.51 12.08
N GLY A 325 -5.28 -37.13 10.95
CA GLY A 325 -6.73 -37.16 10.75
C GLY A 325 -7.44 -35.82 10.95
N THR A 326 -8.77 -35.85 10.96
CA THR A 326 -9.65 -34.66 11.05
C THR A 326 -9.94 -34.22 12.48
N GLU A 327 -9.53 -35.00 13.47
CA GLU A 327 -9.67 -34.67 14.89
C GLU A 327 -8.29 -34.62 15.55
N ALA A 328 -7.31 -34.07 14.81
CA ALA A 328 -5.94 -34.01 15.26
C ALA A 328 -5.71 -32.86 16.24
N ILE A 329 -4.96 -33.15 17.30
CA ILE A 329 -4.46 -32.19 18.27
C ILE A 329 -2.94 -32.24 18.19
N ALA A 330 -2.36 -31.25 17.53
CA ALA A 330 -0.93 -31.10 17.40
C ALA A 330 -0.35 -30.37 18.62
N VAL A 331 0.82 -30.83 19.08
CA VAL A 331 1.57 -30.25 20.19
C VAL A 331 2.96 -29.91 19.69
N GLY A 332 3.29 -28.62 19.68
CA GLY A 332 4.59 -28.11 19.30
C GLY A 332 5.39 -27.71 20.52
N PHE A 333 6.56 -28.30 20.72
CA PHE A 333 7.42 -28.02 21.86
C PHE A 333 8.53 -27.02 21.52
N ILE A 334 9.04 -26.31 22.53
CA ILE A 334 10.07 -25.27 22.36
C ILE A 334 11.42 -25.85 21.88
N GLU A 335 11.64 -27.14 22.14
CA GLU A 335 12.81 -27.91 21.75
C GLU A 335 12.80 -28.30 20.26
N GLY A 336 11.76 -27.93 19.50
CA GLY A 336 11.66 -28.24 18.07
C GLY A 336 11.36 -29.72 17.80
N VAL A 337 10.76 -30.42 18.76
CA VAL A 337 10.19 -31.76 18.56
C VAL A 337 8.69 -31.60 18.67
N ASN A 338 7.92 -32.18 17.75
CA ASN A 338 6.48 -31.97 17.66
C ASN A 338 5.77 -33.33 17.56
N ALA A 339 4.54 -33.41 18.05
CA ALA A 339 3.72 -34.62 17.99
C ALA A 339 2.25 -34.30 17.73
N ALA A 340 1.52 -35.24 17.14
CA ALA A 340 0.08 -35.11 16.92
C ALA A 340 -0.70 -36.31 17.47
N PHE A 341 -1.76 -35.99 18.20
CA PHE A 341 -2.71 -36.93 18.79
C PHE A 341 -4.01 -36.93 17.98
N ASP A 342 -4.51 -38.09 17.61
CA ASP A 342 -5.85 -38.24 17.03
C ASP A 342 -6.85 -38.43 18.17
N SER A 343 -7.69 -37.42 18.42
CA SER A 343 -8.69 -37.51 19.49
C SER A 343 -9.88 -38.41 19.17
N ARG A 344 -10.08 -38.77 17.89
CA ARG A 344 -11.13 -39.73 17.52
C ARG A 344 -10.75 -41.14 17.92
N GLU A 345 -9.49 -41.50 17.68
CA GLU A 345 -8.96 -42.83 17.99
C GLU A 345 -8.16 -42.90 19.29
N CYS A 346 -8.05 -41.78 20.01
CA CYS A 346 -7.27 -41.60 21.24
C CYS A 346 -5.84 -42.16 21.16
N ARG A 347 -5.09 -41.82 20.10
CA ARG A 347 -3.72 -42.33 19.90
C ARG A 347 -2.77 -41.28 19.32
N TRP A 348 -1.49 -41.38 19.66
CA TRP A 348 -0.43 -40.59 19.04
C TRP A 348 -0.14 -41.14 17.63
N ARG A 349 -0.22 -40.28 16.61
CA ARG A 349 -0.14 -40.69 15.21
C ARG A 349 1.20 -40.39 14.57
N ILE A 350 1.68 -39.16 14.70
CA ILE A 350 2.91 -38.72 14.06
C ILE A 350 3.74 -37.84 14.98
N ALA A 351 5.05 -37.83 14.74
CA ALA A 351 5.98 -36.86 15.31
C ALA A 351 6.99 -36.40 14.26
N TRP A 352 7.51 -35.19 14.42
CA TRP A 352 8.47 -34.59 13.49
C TRP A 352 9.37 -33.56 14.19
N ARG A 353 10.46 -33.15 13.53
CA ARG A 353 11.45 -32.21 14.07
C ARG A 353 11.43 -30.87 13.33
N GLY A 354 11.84 -29.82 14.03
CA GLY A 354 11.91 -28.46 13.50
C GLY A 354 10.58 -27.73 13.59
N ARG A 355 10.23 -27.04 12.50
CA ARG A 355 9.07 -26.14 12.43
C ARG A 355 7.77 -26.87 12.75
N PHE A 356 6.90 -26.22 13.52
CA PHE A 356 5.68 -26.86 14.04
C PHE A 356 4.59 -26.94 12.96
N LEU A 357 3.71 -25.95 12.88
CA LEU A 357 2.59 -25.92 11.92
C LEU A 357 2.29 -24.50 11.47
N ASP A 358 1.64 -24.39 10.32
CA ASP A 358 1.04 -23.16 9.83
C ASP A 358 -0.47 -23.18 10.10
N ALA A 359 -0.99 -22.17 10.78
CA ALA A 359 -2.42 -22.06 11.09
C ALA A 359 -3.27 -21.57 9.89
N MET A 360 -2.66 -21.29 8.74
CA MET A 360 -3.31 -20.73 7.55
C MET A 360 -4.46 -21.60 7.06
N SER A 361 -4.29 -22.93 7.00
CA SER A 361 -5.34 -23.82 6.48
C SER A 361 -6.54 -23.95 7.42
N THR A 362 -6.32 -23.89 8.74
CA THR A 362 -7.38 -23.97 9.75
C THR A 362 -8.16 -22.66 9.89
N TRP A 363 -7.49 -21.51 9.72
CA TRP A 363 -8.09 -20.20 9.98
C TRP A 363 -8.63 -19.49 8.72
N ASP A 364 -8.30 -19.93 7.50
CA ASP A 364 -8.79 -19.31 6.25
C ASP A 364 -9.58 -20.24 5.35
N ASP A 365 -9.15 -21.49 5.28
CA ASP A 365 -9.59 -22.32 4.18
C ASP A 365 -10.99 -22.87 4.47
N ARG A 366 -11.98 -22.37 3.72
CA ARG A 366 -13.36 -22.87 3.80
C ARG A 366 -13.50 -24.32 3.35
N PHE A 367 -12.48 -24.86 2.68
CA PHE A 367 -12.42 -26.26 2.29
C PHE A 367 -11.78 -27.15 3.36
N CYS A 368 -11.36 -26.57 4.51
CA CYS A 368 -10.73 -27.27 5.62
C CYS A 368 -9.57 -28.18 5.14
N THR A 369 -8.67 -27.65 4.32
CA THR A 369 -7.53 -28.44 3.83
C THR A 369 -6.67 -28.87 5.02
N PRO A 370 -6.35 -30.17 5.17
CA PRO A 370 -5.50 -30.63 6.26
C PRO A 370 -4.16 -29.87 6.28
N ALA A 371 -3.77 -29.38 7.46
CA ALA A 371 -2.43 -28.82 7.66
C ALA A 371 -1.37 -29.89 7.42
N GLU A 372 -0.18 -29.46 7.01
CA GLU A 372 0.99 -30.32 6.85
C GLU A 372 2.06 -29.93 7.89
N PRO A 373 2.77 -30.92 8.48
CA PRO A 373 3.97 -30.64 9.26
C PRO A 373 4.97 -29.78 8.48
N LEU A 374 5.41 -28.65 9.06
CA LEU A 374 6.38 -27.76 8.40
C LEU A 374 7.83 -28.23 8.55
N GLY A 375 8.07 -29.13 9.49
CA GLY A 375 9.39 -29.66 9.80
C GLY A 375 9.72 -30.93 9.02
N GLU A 376 10.81 -31.58 9.41
CA GLU A 376 11.38 -32.74 8.73
C GLU A 376 11.20 -34.02 9.55
N GLY A 377 11.40 -35.18 8.91
CA GLY A 377 11.43 -36.48 9.60
C GLY A 377 10.08 -36.93 10.16
N VAL A 378 8.98 -36.62 9.47
CA VAL A 378 7.62 -37.04 9.87
C VAL A 378 7.57 -38.57 10.00
N THR A 379 7.34 -39.06 11.21
CA THR A 379 7.40 -40.47 11.56
C THR A 379 6.11 -40.91 12.24
N ASP A 380 5.64 -42.12 11.91
CA ASP A 380 4.48 -42.74 12.54
C ASP A 380 4.82 -43.20 13.97
N LEU A 381 4.03 -42.76 14.95
CA LEU A 381 4.17 -43.12 16.35
C LEU A 381 3.32 -44.33 16.75
N SER A 382 2.44 -44.82 15.90
CA SER A 382 1.41 -45.82 16.25
C SER A 382 1.99 -47.13 16.80
N THR A 383 3.21 -47.51 16.38
CA THR A 383 3.91 -48.69 16.89
C THR A 383 4.67 -48.41 18.19
N ALA A 384 5.31 -47.24 18.28
CA ALA A 384 6.10 -46.86 19.45
C ALA A 384 5.21 -46.50 20.65
N PHE A 385 4.12 -45.79 20.39
CA PHE A 385 3.12 -45.33 21.34
C PHE A 385 1.74 -45.89 20.95
N PRO A 386 1.48 -47.18 21.23
CA PRO A 386 0.22 -47.81 20.87
C PRO A 386 -0.96 -47.13 21.57
N GLY A 387 -2.05 -46.96 20.82
CA GLY A 387 -3.34 -46.51 21.33
C GLY A 387 -4.10 -47.59 22.09
N PRO A 388 -5.29 -47.26 22.63
CA PRO A 388 -6.15 -48.24 23.29
C PRO A 388 -6.61 -49.35 22.34
N ALA A 389 -6.76 -50.58 22.85
CA ALA A 389 -7.18 -51.75 22.07
C ALA A 389 -8.69 -51.81 21.79
N THR A 390 -9.48 -51.01 22.52
CA THR A 390 -10.93 -50.88 22.38
C THR A 390 -11.28 -49.47 21.94
N GLU A 391 -12.53 -49.28 21.51
CA GLU A 391 -13.07 -47.95 21.25
C GLU A 391 -12.90 -47.05 22.49
N ALA A 392 -12.52 -45.79 22.24
CA ALA A 392 -12.12 -44.85 23.26
C ALA A 392 -12.85 -43.53 23.08
N GLU A 393 -13.25 -42.92 24.20
CA GLU A 393 -13.90 -41.62 24.25
C GLU A 393 -12.91 -40.57 24.77
N PHE A 394 -12.66 -39.53 23.97
CA PHE A 394 -11.78 -38.44 24.36
C PHE A 394 -12.47 -37.45 25.29
N LEU A 395 -11.92 -37.25 26.48
CA LEU A 395 -12.49 -36.39 27.53
C LEU A 395 -11.87 -34.99 27.57
N GLY A 396 -10.79 -34.75 26.82
CA GLY A 396 -10.09 -33.46 26.77
C GLY A 396 -8.62 -33.56 27.19
N PHE A 397 -8.02 -32.43 27.51
CA PHE A 397 -6.64 -32.37 28.01
C PHE A 397 -6.50 -31.34 29.13
N ARG A 398 -5.50 -31.55 29.99
CA ARG A 398 -5.10 -30.60 31.04
C ARG A 398 -3.69 -30.10 30.73
N LEU A 399 -3.48 -28.79 30.86
CA LEU A 399 -2.15 -28.18 30.73
C LEU A 399 -1.51 -28.07 32.12
N ASP A 400 -0.23 -28.39 32.23
CA ASP A 400 0.56 -28.07 33.42
C ASP A 400 1.07 -26.61 33.40
N GLU A 401 1.81 -26.22 34.44
CA GLU A 401 2.37 -24.87 34.57
C GLU A 401 3.32 -24.48 33.42
N LYS A 402 3.93 -25.47 32.77
CA LYS A 402 4.82 -25.27 31.62
C LYS A 402 4.06 -25.30 30.29
N GLY A 403 2.76 -25.58 30.30
CA GLY A 403 1.93 -25.69 29.10
C GLY A 403 1.99 -27.05 28.42
N VAL A 404 2.55 -28.08 29.05
CA VAL A 404 2.59 -29.44 28.49
C VAL A 404 1.21 -30.10 28.69
N PRO A 405 0.56 -30.61 27.62
CA PRO A 405 -0.73 -31.26 27.73
C PRO A 405 -0.64 -32.71 28.22
N THR A 406 -1.53 -33.07 29.14
CA THR A 406 -1.91 -34.45 29.44
C THR A 406 -3.30 -34.72 28.87
N PHE A 407 -3.39 -35.65 27.93
CA PHE A 407 -4.63 -36.07 27.26
C PHE A 407 -5.38 -37.06 28.13
N LEU A 408 -6.70 -36.91 28.20
CA LEU A 408 -7.59 -37.70 29.02
C LEU A 408 -8.59 -38.42 28.12
N TYR A 409 -8.72 -39.74 28.28
CA TYR A 409 -9.70 -40.53 27.55
C TYR A 409 -10.11 -41.77 28.34
N GLU A 410 -11.27 -42.33 27.99
CA GLU A 410 -11.75 -43.60 28.54
C GLU A 410 -11.81 -44.67 27.47
N ALA A 411 -11.32 -45.87 27.77
CA ALA A 411 -11.38 -47.02 26.88
C ALA A 411 -11.64 -48.29 27.69
N GLY A 412 -12.63 -49.09 27.28
CA GLY A 412 -12.94 -50.36 27.96
C GLY A 412 -13.33 -50.20 29.44
N GLY A 413 -13.92 -49.07 29.82
CA GLY A 413 -14.29 -48.75 31.21
C GLY A 413 -13.14 -48.34 32.12
N GLN A 414 -11.96 -48.05 31.58
CA GLN A 414 -10.81 -47.52 32.30
C GLN A 414 -10.46 -46.11 31.83
N SER A 415 -10.07 -45.24 32.76
CA SER A 415 -9.60 -43.89 32.46
C SER A 415 -8.08 -43.87 32.27
N PHE A 416 -7.63 -43.15 31.23
CA PHE A 416 -6.24 -43.01 30.84
C PHE A 416 -5.78 -41.56 30.95
N GLU A 417 -4.56 -41.35 31.45
CA GLU A 417 -3.84 -40.08 31.32
C GLU A 417 -2.60 -40.32 30.44
N ASP A 418 -2.58 -39.68 29.26
CA ASP A 418 -1.54 -39.88 28.26
C ASP A 418 -0.79 -38.57 28.01
N ARG A 419 0.49 -38.54 28.36
CA ARG A 419 1.34 -37.36 28.26
C ARG A 419 2.56 -37.68 27.41
N VAL A 420 2.80 -36.87 26.39
CA VAL A 420 4.03 -36.88 25.60
C VAL A 420 4.76 -35.57 25.81
N GLU A 421 6.08 -35.64 25.96
CA GLU A 421 6.96 -34.48 26.05
C GLU A 421 8.36 -34.82 25.50
N PRO A 422 9.20 -33.82 25.20
CA PRO A 422 10.57 -34.05 24.76
C PRO A 422 11.41 -34.79 25.80
N ASP A 423 12.37 -35.59 25.34
CA ASP A 423 13.30 -36.36 26.17
C ASP A 423 14.37 -35.53 26.91
N GLY A 424 14.31 -34.19 26.78
CA GLY A 424 15.28 -33.25 27.36
C GLY A 424 16.56 -33.09 26.54
N THR A 425 16.81 -33.95 25.55
CA THR A 425 17.93 -33.81 24.60
C THR A 425 17.50 -33.22 23.25
N GLY A 426 16.19 -33.05 23.03
CA GLY A 426 15.64 -32.53 21.76
C GLY A 426 15.77 -33.52 20.61
N THR A 427 15.94 -34.81 20.94
CA THR A 427 16.16 -35.90 19.97
C THR A 427 15.02 -36.89 19.94
N GLY A 428 14.17 -36.88 20.96
CA GLY A 428 13.09 -37.82 21.07
C GLY A 428 11.92 -37.30 21.88
N LEU A 429 10.95 -38.19 22.05
CA LEU A 429 9.75 -38.01 22.85
C LEU A 429 9.71 -39.10 23.93
N VAL A 430 9.22 -38.71 25.10
CA VAL A 430 8.90 -39.61 26.20
C VAL A 430 7.39 -39.57 26.42
N ARG A 431 6.75 -40.73 26.32
CA ARG A 431 5.34 -40.93 26.68
C ARG A 431 5.24 -41.48 28.08
N ARG A 432 4.42 -40.84 28.92
CA ARG A 432 3.94 -41.38 30.20
C ARG A 432 2.46 -41.67 30.08
N LEU A 433 2.10 -42.95 30.19
CA LEU A 433 0.72 -43.43 30.13
C LEU A 433 0.33 -43.99 31.49
N LYS A 434 -0.71 -43.41 32.09
CA LYS A 434 -1.23 -43.80 33.39
C LYS A 434 -2.63 -44.38 33.27
N THR A 435 -2.84 -45.55 33.88
CA THR A 435 -4.10 -46.29 33.96
C THR A 435 -4.40 -46.62 35.41
N GLY A 436 -5.30 -45.85 36.03
CA GLY A 436 -5.59 -45.98 37.46
C GLY A 436 -4.35 -45.74 38.34
N LYS A 437 -3.79 -46.82 38.89
CA LYS A 437 -2.56 -46.78 39.73
C LYS A 437 -1.29 -47.20 38.97
N GLU A 438 -1.42 -47.74 37.77
CA GLU A 438 -0.30 -48.17 36.95
C GLU A 438 0.18 -47.02 36.07
N GLU A 439 1.50 -46.87 35.94
CA GLU A 439 2.14 -45.89 35.07
C GLU A 439 3.22 -46.59 34.25
N SER A 440 3.23 -46.35 32.95
CA SER A 440 4.23 -46.87 32.02
C SER A 440 4.92 -45.71 31.31
N THR A 441 6.23 -45.86 31.07
CA THR A 441 7.04 -44.88 30.35
C THR A 441 7.62 -45.52 29.10
N GLN A 442 7.43 -44.87 27.95
CA GLN A 442 7.95 -45.28 26.65
C GLN A 442 8.80 -44.14 26.10
N SER A 443 9.92 -44.46 25.46
CA SER A 443 10.79 -43.47 24.81
C SER A 443 10.90 -43.76 23.32
N PHE A 444 10.88 -42.71 22.51
CA PHE A 444 11.00 -42.81 21.07
C PHE A 444 11.99 -41.77 20.57
N GLN A 445 13.00 -42.19 19.80
CA GLN A 445 13.95 -41.28 19.17
C GLN A 445 13.45 -40.93 17.78
N LEU A 446 13.37 -39.64 17.47
CA LEU A 446 13.03 -39.19 16.13
C LEU A 446 14.26 -39.32 15.21
N PRO A 447 14.04 -39.60 13.92
CA PRO A 447 15.12 -39.70 12.94
C PRO A 447 15.92 -38.40 12.77
#